data_AF-A0A410P4J0-F1
#
_entry.id   AF-A0A410P4J0-F1
#
_cell.length_a   1.000
_cell.length_b   1.000
_cell.length_c   1.000
_cell.angle_alpha   90.00
_cell.angle_beta   90.00
_cell.angle_gamma   90.00
#
_symmetry.space_group_name_H-M   'P 1'
#
loop_
_entity.id
_entity.type
_entity.pdbx_description
1 polymer ?
#
loop_
_entity_poly.entity_id
_entity_poly.type
_entity_poly.pdbx_seq_one_letter_code
_entity_poly.pdbx_strand_id
1 'polypeptide(L)'
;MGQTLGPEVDMEIFAVANQKGGCGKTTTACNLAAALALNGKKTLLIDLDPQAHASMGLGVEKDIGIYDCLSKISKNKCSLKDIIVNIGPNFDLAPSNIMLSTIDQELSDEIGRESRLQDILKDFQGAYDFCLIDCPPNLGLLTVNAIRAAHQMIIPVEASRFSVDGVQRLVEIVDLIRDRLGHKVSYRVLVNNFDSRLRHSFNVLNQIKETFGSKVFNTIVHINVKIKESQSEAKTIFAFDKYSRGAKDYFSLSREIISGEGALMEKITAAMKKIVKKKTRELLPVEFQFTGSANDSVYVVGEFNNWSLDDRSRLTKDNGIWKTQVSLKPGNYKYRFVVDGKWTEDPSNPISEKNPFGELDSILMVSDEA
;
A
#
# COMPACT_ATOMS: atom_id res chain seq x y z
N MET A 1 -6.46 29.14 36.70
CA MET A 1 -6.16 28.94 35.28
C MET A 1 -5.73 27.50 35.09
N GLY A 2 -6.67 26.58 34.88
CA GLY A 2 -6.36 25.21 34.48
C GLY A 2 -6.31 25.20 32.96
N GLN A 3 -5.11 25.16 32.38
CA GLN A 3 -4.97 24.81 30.97
C GLN A 3 -5.46 23.37 30.83
N THR A 4 -6.57 23.19 30.12
CA THR A 4 -6.95 21.89 29.55
C THR A 4 -5.82 21.46 28.63
N LEU A 5 -4.96 20.57 29.13
CA LEU A 5 -4.07 19.77 28.31
C LEU A 5 -4.96 19.06 27.27
N GLY A 6 -4.74 19.37 25.99
CA GLY A 6 -5.37 18.62 24.91
C GLY A 6 -5.00 17.14 25.00
N PRO A 7 -5.69 16.25 24.26
CA PRO A 7 -5.36 14.83 24.28
C PRO A 7 -3.86 14.66 23.98
N GLU A 8 -3.15 13.95 24.85
CA GLU A 8 -1.78 13.49 24.55
C GLU A 8 -1.84 12.75 23.22
N VAL A 9 -1.22 13.33 22.19
CA VAL A 9 -1.10 12.67 20.90
C VAL A 9 0.06 11.70 21.05
N ASP A 10 -0.27 10.41 21.12
CA ASP A 10 0.75 9.35 21.13
C ASP A 10 1.62 9.44 19.88
N MET A 11 2.91 9.22 20.05
CA MET A 11 3.89 9.24 18.97
C MET A 11 3.61 8.08 17.99
N GLU A 12 3.39 8.38 16.70
CA GLU A 12 3.18 7.33 15.70
C GLU A 12 4.53 6.82 15.18
N ILE A 13 4.73 5.49 15.16
CA ILE A 13 6.04 4.87 14.93
C ILE A 13 5.98 4.02 13.67
N PHE A 14 6.84 4.35 12.72
CA PHE A 14 6.94 3.70 11.42
C PHE A 14 8.27 2.98 11.25
N ALA A 15 8.26 1.66 11.06
CA ALA A 15 9.44 0.92 10.61
C ALA A 15 9.52 0.95 9.08
N VAL A 16 10.65 1.35 8.51
CA VAL A 16 10.91 1.27 7.06
C VAL A 16 11.78 0.05 6.78
N ALA A 17 11.16 -1.03 6.33
CA ALA A 17 11.83 -2.33 6.26
C ALA A 17 11.53 -3.11 4.98
N ASN A 18 12.55 -3.83 4.51
CA ASN A 18 12.53 -4.74 3.36
C ASN A 18 13.85 -5.53 3.34
N GLN A 19 13.76 -6.85 3.15
CA GLN A 19 14.88 -7.78 3.09
C GLN A 19 15.83 -7.52 1.91
N LYS A 20 15.35 -6.91 0.81
CA LYS A 20 16.21 -6.59 -0.34
C LYS A 20 17.06 -5.34 -0.05
N GLY A 21 18.37 -5.43 -0.27
CA GLY A 21 19.23 -4.24 -0.36
C GLY A 21 18.85 -3.34 -1.53
N GLY A 22 19.03 -2.02 -1.40
CA GLY A 22 18.84 -1.07 -2.51
C GLY A 22 17.38 -0.73 -2.89
N CYS A 23 16.36 -1.24 -2.21
CA CYS A 23 14.95 -0.91 -2.46
C CYS A 23 14.53 0.51 -2.03
N GLY A 24 15.45 1.30 -1.46
CA GLY A 24 15.23 2.68 -1.04
C GLY A 24 14.65 2.85 0.37
N LYS A 25 14.98 1.96 1.31
CA LYS A 25 14.64 2.09 2.75
C LYS A 25 15.16 3.40 3.34
N THR A 26 16.47 3.55 3.40
CA THR A 26 17.15 4.75 3.91
C THR A 26 16.72 6.01 3.20
N THR A 27 16.65 5.96 1.87
CA THR A 27 16.15 7.09 1.05
C THR A 27 14.74 7.49 1.47
N THR A 28 13.85 6.51 1.67
CA THR A 28 12.48 6.76 2.12
C THR A 28 12.44 7.27 3.53
N ALA A 29 13.17 6.66 4.47
CA ALA A 29 13.20 7.06 5.86
C ALA A 29 13.67 8.52 6.03
N CYS A 30 14.79 8.88 5.40
CA CYS A 30 15.36 10.23 5.47
C CYS A 30 14.43 11.29 4.87
N ASN A 31 13.94 11.05 3.65
CA ASN A 31 13.15 12.06 2.94
C ASN A 31 11.71 12.12 3.45
N LEU A 32 11.12 11.01 3.89
CA LEU A 32 9.81 11.03 4.52
C LEU A 32 9.86 11.75 5.88
N ALA A 33 10.90 11.50 6.69
CA ALA A 33 11.06 12.20 7.97
C ALA A 33 11.19 13.72 7.76
N ALA A 34 12.00 14.15 6.79
CA ALA A 34 12.11 15.55 6.41
C ALA A 34 10.78 16.13 5.89
N ALA A 35 10.02 15.36 5.11
CA ALA A 35 8.72 15.79 4.60
C ALA A 35 7.67 15.97 5.70
N LEU A 36 7.64 15.07 6.70
CA LEU A 36 6.79 15.19 7.88
C LEU A 36 7.15 16.44 8.70
N ALA A 37 8.45 16.67 8.92
CA ALA A 37 8.94 17.88 9.60
C ALA A 37 8.54 19.18 8.88
N LEU A 38 8.62 19.20 7.54
CA LEU A 38 8.15 20.33 6.72
C LEU A 38 6.64 20.53 6.77
N ASN A 39 5.86 19.49 7.10
CA ASN A 39 4.43 19.61 7.41
C ASN A 39 4.16 20.02 8.87
N GLY A 40 5.18 20.49 9.58
CA GLY A 40 5.07 21.00 10.95
C GLY A 40 5.02 19.92 12.02
N LYS A 41 5.40 18.69 11.71
CA LYS A 41 5.37 17.56 12.65
C LYS A 41 6.73 17.33 13.30
N LYS A 42 6.77 17.27 14.63
CA LYS A 42 8.00 16.88 15.36
C LYS A 42 8.33 15.45 15.00
N THR A 43 9.45 15.26 14.31
CA THR A 43 9.80 13.98 13.69
C THR A 43 11.18 13.53 14.15
N LEU A 44 11.23 12.30 14.68
CA LEU A 44 12.47 11.59 14.98
C LEU A 44 12.75 10.56 13.90
N LEU A 45 13.96 10.51 13.37
CA LEU A 45 14.47 9.39 12.60
C LEU A 45 15.47 8.61 13.45
N ILE A 46 15.34 7.29 13.50
CA ILE A 46 16.29 6.39 14.13
C ILE A 46 16.95 5.58 13.02
N ASP A 47 18.26 5.76 12.87
CA ASP A 47 19.06 4.88 12.03
C ASP A 47 19.33 3.60 12.81
N LEU A 48 18.83 2.46 12.34
CA LEU A 48 19.02 1.16 12.97
C LEU A 48 19.85 0.21 12.08
N ASP A 49 20.42 0.71 10.98
CA ASP A 49 21.30 -0.07 10.12
C ASP A 49 22.75 0.09 10.61
N PRO A 50 23.49 -1.01 10.90
CA PRO A 50 24.92 -0.92 11.23
C PRO A 50 25.77 -0.20 10.16
N GLN A 51 25.31 -0.12 8.92
CA GLN A 51 25.99 0.65 7.86
C GLN A 51 25.83 2.16 7.99
N ALA A 52 24.96 2.64 8.89
CA ALA A 52 24.74 4.06 9.20
C ALA A 52 24.42 4.93 7.97
N HIS A 53 23.77 4.37 6.95
CA HIS A 53 23.51 5.09 5.69
C HIS A 53 22.57 6.28 5.88
N ALA A 54 21.63 6.24 6.83
CA ALA A 54 20.77 7.39 7.11
C ALA A 54 21.58 8.50 7.79
N SER A 55 22.43 8.12 8.75
CA SER A 55 23.29 9.04 9.49
C SER A 55 24.26 9.77 8.56
N MET A 56 25.03 9.03 7.76
CA MET A 56 25.94 9.60 6.76
C MET A 56 25.18 10.41 5.70
N GLY A 57 24.04 9.91 5.23
CA GLY A 57 23.20 10.59 4.24
C GLY A 57 22.60 11.92 4.70
N LEU A 58 22.62 12.18 6.02
CA LEU A 58 22.21 13.44 6.64
C LEU A 58 23.39 14.24 7.22
N GLY A 59 24.62 13.82 6.95
CA GLY A 59 25.84 14.54 7.34
C GLY A 59 26.20 14.38 8.82
N VAL A 60 25.72 13.31 9.47
CA VAL A 60 26.01 13.03 10.88
C VAL A 60 26.94 11.84 10.99
N GLU A 61 28.15 12.11 11.49
CA GLU A 61 29.13 11.11 11.91
C GLU A 61 29.38 11.27 13.41
N LYS A 62 29.08 10.21 14.18
CA LYS A 62 29.22 10.19 15.64
C LYS A 62 29.78 8.86 16.09
N ASP A 63 30.69 8.91 17.07
CA ASP A 63 31.23 7.71 17.71
C ASP A 63 30.18 7.01 18.58
N ILE A 64 29.31 7.79 19.23
CA ILE A 64 28.20 7.30 20.06
C ILE A 64 26.92 7.29 19.23
N GLY A 65 26.16 6.20 19.31
CA GLY A 65 24.90 6.04 18.57
C GLY A 65 23.92 5.09 19.25
N ILE A 66 22.91 4.65 18.52
CA ILE A 66 21.83 3.82 19.05
C ILE A 66 22.32 2.48 19.63
N TYR A 67 23.49 2.00 19.18
CA TYR A 67 24.20 0.87 19.81
C TYR A 67 24.39 1.08 21.31
N ASP A 68 24.82 2.26 21.73
CA ASP A 68 25.15 2.56 23.13
C ASP A 68 23.89 2.61 24.02
N CYS A 69 22.74 2.94 23.42
CA CYS A 69 21.44 2.86 24.08
C CYS A 69 20.96 1.40 24.21
N LEU A 70 21.15 0.58 23.19
CA LEU A 70 20.64 -0.80 23.12
C LEU A 70 21.54 -1.83 23.83
N SER A 71 22.86 -1.69 23.72
CA SER A 71 23.84 -2.66 24.25
C SER A 71 23.94 -2.60 25.77
N LYS A 72 24.09 -3.75 26.43
CA LYS A 72 24.36 -3.83 27.87
C LYS A 72 25.84 -3.66 28.22
N ILE A 73 26.72 -3.90 27.26
CA ILE A 73 28.17 -3.93 27.46
C ILE A 73 28.89 -2.72 26.86
N SER A 74 28.16 -1.81 26.22
CA SER A 74 28.74 -0.54 25.76
C SER A 74 29.43 0.18 26.92
N LYS A 75 30.65 0.64 26.65
CA LYS A 75 31.44 1.46 27.59
C LYS A 75 30.89 2.88 27.71
N ASN A 76 30.07 3.32 26.75
CA ASN A 76 29.50 4.65 26.66
C ASN A 76 27.97 4.61 26.89
N LYS A 77 27.52 3.80 27.86
CA LYS A 77 26.10 3.61 28.14
C LYS A 77 25.40 4.96 28.32
N CYS A 78 24.42 5.22 27.47
CA CYS A 78 23.71 6.49 27.44
C CYS A 78 22.22 6.29 27.14
N SER A 79 21.43 7.33 27.40
CA SER A 79 20.03 7.39 27.03
C SER A 79 19.88 7.84 25.56
N LEU A 80 18.70 7.59 24.97
CA LEU A 80 18.42 8.07 23.62
C LEU A 80 18.51 9.60 23.49
N LYS A 81 18.28 10.36 24.59
CA LYS A 81 18.38 11.83 24.58
C LYS A 81 19.80 12.32 24.32
N ASP A 82 20.79 11.55 24.74
CA ASP A 82 22.20 11.92 24.69
C ASP A 82 22.79 11.79 23.28
N ILE A 83 22.15 11.00 22.42
CA ILE A 83 22.60 10.74 21.05
C ILE A 83 21.80 11.48 19.98
N ILE A 84 20.66 12.07 20.35
CA ILE A 84 19.80 12.78 19.39
C ILE A 84 20.52 14.01 18.86
N VAL A 85 20.56 14.12 17.54
CA VAL A 85 21.14 15.23 16.79
C VAL A 85 20.04 15.98 16.05
N ASN A 86 19.99 17.30 16.21
CA ASN A 86 19.08 18.13 15.44
C ASN A 86 19.57 18.28 13.98
N ILE A 87 18.74 17.85 13.04
CA ILE A 87 19.00 17.98 11.60
C ILE A 87 18.39 19.28 11.05
N GLY A 88 17.26 19.70 11.62
CA GLY A 88 16.60 20.95 11.28
C GLY A 88 15.33 21.19 12.09
N PRO A 89 14.52 22.20 11.70
CA PRO A 89 13.27 22.50 12.37
C PRO A 89 12.33 21.29 12.38
N ASN A 90 11.90 20.87 13.57
CA ASN A 90 11.06 19.70 13.80
C ASN A 90 11.65 18.36 13.30
N PHE A 91 12.95 18.28 13.02
CA PHE A 91 13.57 17.06 12.53
C PHE A 91 14.85 16.72 13.29
N ASP A 92 14.79 15.60 14.00
CA ASP A 92 15.87 15.05 14.80
C ASP A 92 16.26 13.65 14.31
N LEU A 93 17.52 13.27 14.56
CA LEU A 93 18.10 11.98 14.20
C LEU A 93 18.75 11.32 15.42
N ALA A 94 18.47 10.04 15.65
CA ALA A 94 19.29 9.17 16.47
C ALA A 94 20.22 8.35 15.54
N PRO A 95 21.54 8.61 15.56
CA PRO A 95 22.47 8.02 14.59
C PRO A 95 22.83 6.58 14.93
N SER A 96 23.33 5.88 13.92
CA SER A 96 23.87 4.52 14.01
C SER A 96 25.39 4.50 13.80
N ASN A 97 26.01 3.39 14.15
CA ASN A 97 27.40 3.09 13.83
C ASN A 97 27.58 1.57 13.61
N ILE A 98 28.78 1.19 13.15
CA ILE A 98 29.13 -0.20 12.82
C ILE A 98 29.03 -1.17 14.01
N MET A 99 29.10 -0.66 15.25
CA MET A 99 29.02 -1.50 16.44
C MET A 99 27.66 -2.20 16.58
N LEU A 100 26.58 -1.65 16.00
CA LEU A 100 25.28 -2.33 15.95
C LEU A 100 25.34 -3.74 15.34
N SER A 101 26.32 -4.03 14.48
CA SER A 101 26.49 -5.36 13.88
C SER A 101 26.73 -6.47 14.91
N THR A 102 27.19 -6.11 16.11
CA THR A 102 27.51 -7.04 17.21
C THR A 102 26.29 -7.36 18.08
N ILE A 103 25.22 -6.57 18.00
CA ILE A 103 24.10 -6.62 18.96
C ILE A 103 23.38 -7.97 18.98
N ASP A 104 23.27 -8.64 17.83
CA ASP A 104 22.61 -9.94 17.71
C ASP A 104 23.36 -11.01 18.53
N GLN A 105 24.69 -10.95 18.53
CA GLN A 105 25.54 -11.85 19.32
C GLN A 105 25.58 -11.43 20.78
N GLU A 106 25.71 -10.12 21.07
CA GLU A 106 25.76 -9.61 22.46
C GLU A 106 24.49 -9.97 23.24
N LEU A 107 23.34 -9.98 22.56
CA LEU A 107 22.04 -10.21 23.17
C LEU A 107 21.54 -11.63 22.92
N SER A 108 22.39 -12.61 22.59
CA SER A 108 21.99 -13.99 22.25
C SER A 108 21.08 -14.64 23.29
N ASP A 109 21.46 -14.53 24.55
CA ASP A 109 20.86 -15.22 25.70
C ASP A 109 19.98 -14.31 26.55
N GLU A 110 19.71 -13.10 26.06
CA GLU A 110 18.98 -12.08 26.78
C GLU A 110 17.47 -12.22 26.60
N ILE A 111 16.76 -12.37 27.73
CA ILE A 111 15.30 -12.38 27.75
C ILE A 111 14.79 -10.97 27.43
N GLY A 112 13.80 -10.84 26.55
CA GLY A 112 13.21 -9.55 26.19
C GLY A 112 14.01 -8.75 25.16
N ARG A 113 15.07 -9.32 24.58
CA ARG A 113 15.99 -8.63 23.63
C ARG A 113 15.30 -8.01 22.42
N GLU A 114 14.16 -8.54 22.02
CA GLU A 114 13.31 -8.12 20.93
C GLU A 114 12.47 -6.87 21.23
N SER A 115 12.36 -6.45 22.51
CA SER A 115 11.56 -5.30 22.93
C SER A 115 12.42 -4.10 23.37
N ARG A 116 13.75 -4.17 23.26
CA ARG A 116 14.64 -3.11 23.79
C ARG A 116 14.40 -1.74 23.16
N LEU A 117 14.24 -1.69 21.83
CA LEU A 117 13.95 -0.41 21.18
C LEU A 117 12.59 0.15 21.61
N GLN A 118 11.58 -0.72 21.76
CA GLN A 118 10.27 -0.34 22.26
C GLN A 118 10.36 0.25 23.68
N ASP A 119 11.15 -0.38 24.56
CA ASP A 119 11.31 0.07 25.94
C ASP A 119 12.00 1.44 26.03
N ILE A 120 13.03 1.68 25.22
CA ILE A 120 13.71 2.99 25.14
C ILE A 120 12.74 4.08 24.64
N LEU A 121 11.86 3.76 23.69
CA LEU A 121 10.94 4.73 23.09
C LEU A 121 9.74 5.09 23.97
N LYS A 122 9.45 4.32 25.04
CA LYS A 122 8.39 4.66 26.00
C LYS A 122 8.62 6.03 26.66
N ASP A 123 9.86 6.37 26.94
CA ASP A 123 10.23 7.64 27.61
C ASP A 123 10.13 8.87 26.69
N PHE A 124 9.76 8.68 25.42
CA PHE A 124 9.67 9.72 24.39
C PHE A 124 8.25 9.92 23.86
N GLN A 125 7.26 9.27 24.45
CA GLN A 125 5.85 9.55 24.13
C GLN A 125 5.54 11.03 24.38
N GLY A 126 4.86 11.66 23.43
CA GLY A 126 4.55 13.09 23.43
C GLY A 126 5.71 14.04 23.10
N ALA A 127 6.95 13.56 22.96
CA ALA A 127 8.08 14.40 22.52
C ALA A 127 8.05 14.64 21.00
N TYR A 128 7.61 13.62 20.26
CA TYR A 128 7.51 13.63 18.80
C TYR A 128 6.11 13.23 18.36
N ASP A 129 5.66 13.79 17.24
CA ASP A 129 4.44 13.36 16.56
C ASP A 129 4.71 12.05 15.79
N PHE A 130 5.89 11.93 15.17
CA PHE A 130 6.28 10.80 14.34
C PHE A 130 7.69 10.31 14.68
N CYS A 131 7.87 8.98 14.68
CA CYS A 131 9.17 8.33 14.74
C CYS A 131 9.32 7.38 13.54
N LEU A 132 10.37 7.54 12.75
CA LEU A 132 10.72 6.63 11.66
C LEU A 132 11.94 5.81 12.06
N ILE A 133 11.95 4.53 11.73
CA ILE A 133 13.06 3.61 12.01
C ILE A 133 13.58 3.08 10.67
N ASP A 134 14.79 3.47 10.28
CA ASP A 134 15.47 2.92 9.09
C ASP A 134 16.07 1.55 9.43
N CYS A 135 15.53 0.49 8.85
CA CYS A 135 15.90 -0.87 9.21
C CYS A 135 17.01 -1.44 8.29
N PRO A 136 17.86 -2.35 8.81
CA PRO A 136 18.88 -3.02 8.00
C PRO A 136 18.24 -3.93 6.92
N PRO A 137 19.00 -4.33 5.88
CA PRO A 137 18.52 -5.18 4.78
C PRO A 137 18.45 -6.67 5.15
N ASN A 138 17.99 -6.99 6.36
CA ASN A 138 17.83 -8.37 6.84
C ASN A 138 16.69 -8.45 7.87
N LEU A 139 16.35 -9.66 8.31
CA LEU A 139 15.32 -9.91 9.33
C LEU A 139 15.95 -10.43 10.64
N GLY A 140 17.11 -9.86 11.01
CA GLY A 140 17.79 -10.12 12.27
C GLY A 140 17.14 -9.41 13.47
N LEU A 141 17.82 -9.43 14.61
CA LEU A 141 17.27 -8.91 15.88
C LEU A 141 16.91 -7.42 15.82
N LEU A 142 17.68 -6.62 15.07
CA LEU A 142 17.43 -5.19 14.88
C LEU A 142 16.10 -4.93 14.17
N THR A 143 15.82 -5.64 13.08
CA THR A 143 14.54 -5.50 12.36
C THR A 143 13.37 -5.99 13.20
N VAL A 144 13.55 -7.05 14.00
CA VAL A 144 12.53 -7.49 14.97
C VAL A 144 12.26 -6.41 16.02
N ASN A 145 13.30 -5.76 16.56
CA ASN A 145 13.15 -4.64 17.49
C ASN A 145 12.37 -3.47 16.86
N ALA A 146 12.68 -3.12 15.61
CA ALA A 146 11.95 -2.09 14.88
C ALA A 146 10.46 -2.45 14.70
N ILE A 147 10.18 -3.69 14.29
CA ILE A 147 8.80 -4.19 14.11
C ILE A 147 8.05 -4.18 15.44
N ARG A 148 8.69 -4.60 16.54
CA ARG A 148 8.11 -4.61 17.88
C ARG A 148 7.85 -3.21 18.43
N ALA A 149 8.66 -2.23 18.07
CA ALA A 149 8.44 -0.83 18.44
C ALA A 149 7.40 -0.13 17.56
N ALA A 150 7.24 -0.53 16.30
CA ALA A 150 6.42 0.18 15.33
C ALA A 150 4.91 -0.09 15.45
N HIS A 151 4.13 0.95 15.17
CA HIS A 151 2.67 0.86 14.96
C HIS A 151 2.36 0.38 13.53
N GLN A 152 3.16 0.84 12.57
CA GLN A 152 3.01 0.51 11.17
C GLN A 152 4.37 0.30 10.49
N MET A 153 4.42 -0.59 9.50
CA MET A 153 5.58 -0.83 8.67
C MET A 153 5.36 -0.27 7.27
N ILE A 154 6.34 0.47 6.76
CA ILE A 154 6.42 0.91 5.36
C ILE A 154 7.36 -0.06 4.65
N ILE A 155 6.89 -0.65 3.55
CA ILE A 155 7.65 -1.59 2.73
C ILE A 155 7.93 -0.95 1.36
N PRO A 156 9.08 -0.28 1.17
CA PRO A 156 9.47 0.26 -0.13
C PRO A 156 9.76 -0.87 -1.11
N VAL A 157 9.17 -0.82 -2.30
CA VAL A 157 9.38 -1.79 -3.37
C VAL A 157 9.66 -1.13 -4.69
N GLU A 158 10.63 -1.66 -5.42
CA GLU A 158 10.87 -1.25 -6.79
C GLU A 158 9.78 -1.82 -7.71
N ALA A 159 9.45 -1.15 -8.81
CA ALA A 159 8.59 -1.72 -9.84
C ALA A 159 9.36 -2.73 -10.72
N SER A 160 9.83 -3.83 -10.11
CA SER A 160 10.63 -4.89 -10.73
C SER A 160 9.98 -6.27 -10.63
N ARG A 161 10.37 -7.19 -11.50
CA ARG A 161 9.77 -8.55 -11.62
C ARG A 161 9.71 -9.34 -10.30
N PHE A 162 10.68 -9.16 -9.40
CA PHE A 162 10.78 -9.95 -8.14
C PHE A 162 10.16 -9.24 -6.93
N SER A 163 9.53 -8.09 -7.13
CA SER A 163 9.10 -7.23 -6.03
C SER A 163 7.87 -7.76 -5.30
N VAL A 164 6.96 -8.46 -5.98
CA VAL A 164 5.72 -8.97 -5.36
C VAL A 164 6.03 -10.14 -4.42
N ASP A 165 6.75 -11.15 -4.92
CA ASP A 165 7.12 -12.34 -4.13
C ASP A 165 7.97 -11.97 -2.91
N GLY A 166 8.90 -11.01 -3.07
CA GLY A 166 9.74 -10.52 -1.98
C GLY A 166 8.93 -9.86 -0.85
N VAL A 167 7.88 -9.10 -1.19
CA VAL A 167 6.98 -8.52 -0.18
C VAL A 167 6.13 -9.60 0.48
N GLN A 168 5.60 -10.57 -0.26
CA GLN A 168 4.79 -11.63 0.32
C GLN A 168 5.56 -12.39 1.41
N ARG A 169 6.81 -12.78 1.14
CA ARG A 169 7.67 -13.43 2.15
C ARG A 169 7.94 -12.54 3.36
N LEU A 170 8.15 -11.25 3.14
CA LEU A 170 8.35 -10.30 4.23
C LEU A 170 7.08 -10.20 5.10
N VAL A 171 5.90 -10.15 4.49
CA VAL A 171 4.62 -10.11 5.19
C VAL A 171 4.41 -11.38 6.02
N GLU A 172 4.72 -12.56 5.47
CA GLU A 172 4.66 -13.83 6.22
C GLU A 172 5.53 -13.78 7.48
N ILE A 173 6.74 -13.22 7.38
CA ILE A 173 7.65 -13.10 8.52
C ILE A 173 7.14 -12.08 9.54
N VAL A 174 6.57 -10.96 9.08
CA VAL A 174 5.94 -9.98 9.98
C VAL A 174 4.75 -10.60 10.73
N ASP A 175 3.93 -11.40 10.04
CA ASP A 175 2.81 -12.11 10.66
C ASP A 175 3.30 -13.13 11.72
N LEU A 176 4.38 -13.87 11.44
CA LEU A 176 5.01 -14.77 12.43
C LEU A 176 5.52 -14.00 13.67
N ILE A 177 6.13 -12.83 13.47
CA ILE A 177 6.61 -11.98 14.57
C ILE A 177 5.43 -11.46 15.39
N ARG A 178 4.35 -11.01 14.75
CA ARG A 178 3.12 -10.56 15.42
C ARG A 178 2.58 -11.66 16.33
N ASP A 179 2.44 -12.86 15.80
CA ASP A 179 1.79 -13.96 16.51
C ASP A 179 2.66 -14.44 17.69
N ARG A 180 3.99 -14.44 17.54
CA ARG A 180 4.92 -14.83 18.61
C ARG A 180 5.06 -13.79 19.72
N LEU A 181 5.08 -12.50 19.38
CA LEU A 181 5.34 -11.42 20.34
C LEU A 181 4.06 -10.73 20.84
N GLY A 182 2.90 -11.12 20.31
CA GLY A 182 1.61 -10.47 20.61
C GLY A 182 1.60 -8.99 20.20
N HIS A 183 2.32 -8.62 19.13
CA HIS A 183 2.46 -7.23 18.69
C HIS A 183 1.65 -6.92 17.44
N LYS A 184 0.68 -6.01 17.53
CA LYS A 184 -0.09 -5.59 16.36
C LYS A 184 0.67 -4.50 15.59
N VAL A 185 1.25 -4.89 14.46
CA VAL A 185 1.85 -3.98 13.48
C VAL A 185 1.09 -4.10 12.15
N SER A 186 0.62 -2.97 11.62
CA SER A 186 0.06 -2.93 10.26
C SER A 186 1.18 -2.74 9.25
N TYR A 187 0.93 -2.96 7.96
CA TYR A 187 1.92 -2.67 6.92
C TYR A 187 1.29 -2.00 5.71
N ARG A 188 2.07 -1.16 5.05
CA ARG A 188 1.73 -0.55 3.76
C ARG A 188 2.89 -0.61 2.78
N VAL A 189 2.58 -0.87 1.51
CA VAL A 189 3.55 -1.04 0.43
C VAL A 189 3.72 0.28 -0.32
N LEU A 190 4.94 0.79 -0.36
CA LEU A 190 5.30 2.00 -1.09
C LEU A 190 5.99 1.62 -2.40
N VAL A 191 5.39 1.98 -3.54
CA VAL A 191 6.06 1.80 -4.82
C VAL A 191 7.12 2.89 -4.98
N ASN A 192 8.37 2.47 -5.12
CA ASN A 192 9.56 3.29 -5.19
C ASN A 192 10.30 3.08 -6.51
N ASN A 193 11.17 4.03 -6.88
CA ASN A 193 11.94 4.03 -8.12
C ASN A 193 11.08 3.79 -9.37
N PHE A 194 9.85 4.32 -9.40
CA PHE A 194 8.94 4.10 -10.52
C PHE A 194 9.38 4.88 -11.76
N ASP A 195 9.57 4.19 -12.87
CA ASP A 195 9.88 4.79 -14.17
C ASP A 195 8.63 4.84 -15.05
N SER A 196 8.05 6.03 -15.17
CA SER A 196 6.84 6.26 -15.98
C SER A 196 7.06 6.10 -17.49
N ARG A 197 8.30 5.91 -17.95
CA ARG A 197 8.62 5.67 -19.37
C ARG A 197 8.54 4.20 -19.73
N LEU A 198 8.59 3.30 -18.75
CA LEU A 198 8.65 1.87 -18.97
C LEU A 198 7.28 1.22 -18.81
N ARG A 199 6.78 0.59 -19.88
CA ARG A 199 5.51 -0.16 -19.84
C ARG A 199 5.53 -1.27 -18.77
N HIS A 200 6.69 -1.90 -18.57
CA HIS A 200 6.86 -2.92 -17.54
C HIS A 200 6.55 -2.39 -16.13
N SER A 201 6.93 -1.15 -15.82
CA SER A 201 6.66 -0.55 -14.50
C SER A 201 5.17 -0.43 -14.21
N PHE A 202 4.34 -0.14 -15.21
CA PHE A 202 2.88 -0.13 -15.06
C PHE A 202 2.30 -1.52 -14.82
N ASN A 203 2.80 -2.55 -15.52
CA ASN A 203 2.35 -3.92 -15.30
C ASN A 203 2.65 -4.37 -13.87
N VAL A 204 3.86 -4.09 -13.37
CA VAL A 204 4.26 -4.42 -11.99
C VAL A 204 3.44 -3.61 -10.98
N LEU A 205 3.19 -2.32 -11.24
CA LEU A 205 2.33 -1.49 -10.39
C LEU A 205 0.92 -2.07 -10.26
N ASN A 206 0.32 -2.51 -11.37
CA ASN A 206 -1.00 -3.13 -11.35
C ASN A 206 -0.99 -4.43 -10.55
N GLN A 207 0.03 -5.28 -10.74
CA GLN A 207 0.17 -6.52 -9.97
C GLN A 207 0.32 -6.26 -8.46
N ILE A 208 1.09 -5.24 -8.07
CA ILE A 208 1.23 -4.82 -6.66
C ILE A 208 -0.13 -4.37 -6.12
N LYS A 209 -0.88 -3.56 -6.88
CA LYS A 209 -2.22 -3.09 -6.49
C LYS A 209 -3.23 -4.22 -6.37
N GLU A 210 -3.23 -5.17 -7.30
CA GLU A 210 -4.11 -6.35 -7.27
C GLU A 210 -3.80 -7.25 -6.06
N THR A 211 -2.52 -7.43 -5.75
CA THR A 211 -2.06 -8.31 -4.66
C THR A 211 -2.29 -7.71 -3.28
N PHE A 212 -1.94 -6.44 -3.09
CA PHE A 212 -1.92 -5.80 -1.76
C PHE A 212 -3.11 -4.86 -1.52
N GLY A 213 -3.88 -4.52 -2.56
CA GLY A 213 -5.13 -3.76 -2.44
C GLY A 213 -4.97 -2.44 -1.71
N SER A 214 -5.77 -2.24 -0.65
CA SER A 214 -5.77 -1.02 0.18
C SER A 214 -4.47 -0.78 0.94
N LYS A 215 -3.61 -1.80 1.06
CA LYS A 215 -2.32 -1.67 1.76
C LYS A 215 -1.28 -0.96 0.90
N VAL A 216 -1.53 -0.68 -0.38
CA VAL A 216 -0.60 0.10 -1.20
C VAL A 216 -0.80 1.60 -0.92
N PHE A 217 0.28 2.38 -0.85
CA PHE A 217 0.18 3.83 -0.85
C PHE A 217 -0.37 4.33 -2.19
N ASN A 218 -1.22 5.36 -2.15
CA ASN A 218 -1.66 6.04 -3.37
C ASN A 218 -0.48 6.78 -4.00
N THR A 219 0.40 7.33 -3.17
CA THR A 219 1.63 7.97 -3.58
C THR A 219 2.64 6.95 -4.10
N ILE A 220 3.29 7.29 -5.21
CA ILE A 220 4.37 6.53 -5.83
C ILE A 220 5.60 7.44 -5.89
N VAL A 221 6.77 6.91 -5.51
CA VAL A 221 8.04 7.63 -5.63
C VAL A 221 8.67 7.30 -6.98
N HIS A 222 8.91 8.33 -7.78
CA HIS A 222 9.50 8.20 -9.10
C HIS A 222 11.02 8.13 -9.05
N ILE A 223 11.60 7.51 -10.08
CA ILE A 223 13.04 7.61 -10.29
C ILE A 223 13.44 9.09 -10.45
N ASN A 224 14.41 9.52 -9.65
CA ASN A 224 14.88 10.89 -9.65
C ASN A 224 16.39 10.93 -9.35
N VAL A 225 17.17 11.46 -10.28
CA VAL A 225 18.63 11.58 -10.15
C VAL A 225 19.02 12.51 -9.00
N LYS A 226 18.24 13.56 -8.74
CA LYS A 226 18.48 14.54 -7.67
C LYS A 226 18.42 13.93 -6.27
N ILE A 227 17.69 12.82 -6.08
CA ILE A 227 17.71 12.09 -4.82
C ILE A 227 19.09 11.46 -4.58
N LYS A 228 19.72 10.92 -5.63
CA LYS A 228 21.06 10.33 -5.52
C LYS A 228 22.11 11.43 -5.29
N GLU A 229 21.99 12.54 -6.01
CA GLU A 229 22.87 13.71 -5.84
C GLU A 229 22.75 14.30 -4.43
N SER A 230 21.53 14.42 -3.89
CA SER A 230 21.33 14.95 -2.53
C SER A 230 21.99 14.07 -1.47
N GLN A 231 21.93 12.74 -1.62
CA GLN A 231 22.62 11.80 -0.73
C GLN A 231 24.14 11.96 -0.79
N SER A 232 24.73 12.17 -1.98
CA SER A 232 26.16 12.45 -2.13
C SER A 232 26.59 13.76 -1.47
N GLU A 233 25.68 14.72 -1.33
CA GLU A 233 25.91 15.98 -0.60
C GLU A 233 25.47 15.93 0.87
N ALA A 234 25.11 14.76 1.38
CA ALA A 234 24.64 14.56 2.76
C ALA A 234 23.44 15.45 3.13
N LYS A 235 22.51 15.61 2.18
CA LYS A 235 21.30 16.44 2.29
C LYS A 235 20.04 15.64 1.96
N THR A 236 18.94 16.02 2.62
CA THR A 236 17.60 15.62 2.19
C THR A 236 17.28 16.21 0.81
N ILE A 237 16.37 15.59 0.06
CA ILE A 237 15.93 16.10 -1.23
C ILE A 237 15.35 17.51 -1.14
N PHE A 238 14.79 17.89 0.02
CA PHE A 238 14.22 19.22 0.24
C PHE A 238 15.28 20.29 0.44
N ALA A 239 16.35 19.96 1.16
CA ALA A 239 17.49 20.86 1.34
C ALA A 239 18.31 21.02 0.05
N PHE A 240 18.35 19.98 -0.79
CA PHE A 240 19.04 19.99 -2.07
C PHE A 240 18.21 20.67 -3.18
N ASP A 241 17.00 20.19 -3.44
CA ASP A 241 16.07 20.76 -4.41
C ASP A 241 14.60 20.47 -4.06
N LYS A 242 13.99 21.39 -3.33
CA LYS A 242 12.56 21.37 -2.94
C LYS A 242 11.57 21.38 -4.11
N TYR A 243 11.99 21.74 -5.32
CA TYR A 243 11.11 21.77 -6.50
C TYR A 243 11.20 20.49 -7.34
N SER A 244 12.15 19.61 -7.02
CA SER A 244 12.34 18.33 -7.70
C SER A 244 11.09 17.43 -7.58
N ARG A 245 10.93 16.51 -8.54
CA ARG A 245 9.86 15.50 -8.48
C ARG A 245 9.95 14.64 -7.22
N GLY A 246 11.16 14.28 -6.78
CA GLY A 246 11.38 13.48 -5.57
C GLY A 246 10.89 14.19 -4.31
N ALA A 247 11.15 15.51 -4.19
CA ALA A 247 10.61 16.32 -3.10
C ALA A 247 9.07 16.33 -3.11
N LYS A 248 8.45 16.49 -4.28
CA LYS A 248 6.99 16.46 -4.42
C LYS A 248 6.39 15.09 -4.06
N ASP A 249 7.03 14.01 -4.48
CA ASP A 249 6.58 12.64 -4.19
C ASP A 249 6.63 12.38 -2.67
N TYR A 250 7.74 12.67 -1.99
CA TYR A 250 7.84 12.47 -0.54
C TYR A 250 6.95 13.43 0.25
N PHE A 251 6.76 14.67 -0.21
CA PHE A 251 5.81 15.59 0.39
C PHE A 251 4.38 15.04 0.29
N SER A 252 3.98 14.51 -0.86
CA SER A 252 2.67 13.85 -1.04
C SER A 252 2.52 12.62 -0.15
N LEU A 253 3.57 11.80 -0.02
CA LEU A 253 3.57 10.64 0.87
C LEU A 253 3.37 11.04 2.33
N SER A 254 4.05 12.10 2.78
CA SER A 254 3.88 12.61 4.15
C SER A 254 2.45 13.11 4.41
N ARG A 255 1.83 13.77 3.42
CA ARG A 255 0.44 14.21 3.49
C ARG A 255 -0.53 13.04 3.60
N GLU A 256 -0.29 11.98 2.82
CA GLU A 256 -1.09 10.75 2.86
C GLU A 256 -0.99 10.03 4.20
N ILE A 257 0.18 10.07 4.86
CA ILE A 257 0.36 9.55 6.22
C ILE A 257 -0.39 10.42 7.23
N ILE A 258 -0.18 11.74 7.21
CA ILE A 258 -0.81 12.68 8.14
C ILE A 258 -2.34 12.66 8.04
N SER A 259 -2.90 12.54 6.82
CA SER A 259 -4.35 12.55 6.60
C SER A 259 -5.03 11.24 7.00
N GLY A 260 -4.26 10.15 7.17
CA GLY A 260 -4.80 8.82 7.42
C GLY A 260 -5.70 8.31 6.28
N GLU A 261 -5.56 8.84 5.06
CA GLU A 261 -6.44 8.56 3.92
C GLU A 261 -6.55 7.07 3.59
N GLY A 262 -5.53 6.27 3.89
CA GLY A 262 -5.58 4.81 3.79
C GLY A 262 -6.68 4.20 4.67
N ALA A 263 -6.81 4.64 5.92
CA ALA A 263 -7.81 4.14 6.86
C ALA A 263 -9.23 4.64 6.54
N LEU A 264 -9.36 5.88 6.03
CA LEU A 264 -10.65 6.41 5.58
C LEU A 264 -11.13 5.67 4.32
N MET A 265 -10.25 5.43 3.35
CA MET A 265 -10.57 4.66 2.15
C MET A 265 -10.85 3.20 2.44
N GLU A 266 -10.22 2.58 3.43
CA GLU A 266 -10.60 1.25 3.91
C GLU A 266 -12.00 1.22 4.50
N LYS A 267 -12.35 2.20 5.34
CA LYS A 267 -13.72 2.33 5.90
C LYS A 267 -14.75 2.55 4.80
N ILE A 268 -14.46 3.43 3.84
CA ILE A 268 -15.33 3.70 2.69
C ILE A 268 -15.45 2.47 1.79
N THR A 269 -14.34 1.79 1.48
CA THR A 269 -14.32 0.61 0.60
C THR A 269 -15.01 -0.58 1.26
N ALA A 270 -14.85 -0.78 2.57
CA ALA A 270 -15.56 -1.81 3.33
C ALA A 270 -17.07 -1.50 3.39
N ALA A 271 -17.44 -0.24 3.58
CA ALA A 271 -18.84 0.20 3.51
C ALA A 271 -19.43 0.04 2.10
N MET A 272 -18.69 0.42 1.05
CA MET A 272 -19.09 0.23 -0.34
C MET A 272 -19.20 -1.25 -0.70
N LYS A 273 -18.24 -2.11 -0.30
CA LYS A 273 -18.35 -3.56 -0.49
C LYS A 273 -19.57 -4.15 0.21
N LYS A 274 -19.93 -3.67 1.41
CA LYS A 274 -21.19 -4.05 2.08
C LYS A 274 -22.42 -3.59 1.30
N ILE A 275 -22.42 -2.37 0.76
CA ILE A 275 -23.53 -1.83 -0.03
C ILE A 275 -23.67 -2.56 -1.36
N VAL A 276 -22.58 -2.81 -2.08
CA VAL A 276 -22.54 -3.59 -3.32
C VAL A 276 -23.02 -5.01 -3.04
N LYS A 277 -22.50 -5.69 -2.00
CA LYS A 277 -22.95 -7.03 -1.61
C LYS A 277 -24.43 -7.08 -1.19
N LYS A 278 -24.99 -5.97 -0.67
CA LYS A 278 -26.43 -5.83 -0.41
C LYS A 278 -27.24 -5.64 -1.70
N LYS A 279 -26.76 -4.84 -2.67
CA LYS A 279 -27.39 -4.64 -3.99
C LYS A 279 -27.31 -5.88 -4.90
N THR A 280 -26.22 -6.65 -4.85
CA THR A 280 -26.05 -7.87 -5.64
C THR A 280 -26.99 -9.00 -5.19
N ARG A 281 -27.51 -8.95 -3.95
CA ARG A 281 -28.55 -9.89 -3.48
C ARG A 281 -29.92 -9.66 -4.13
N GLU A 282 -30.15 -8.53 -4.80
CA GLU A 282 -31.40 -8.21 -5.53
C GLU A 282 -31.34 -8.55 -7.04
N LEU A 283 -30.19 -9.03 -7.55
CA LEU A 283 -30.01 -9.35 -8.96
C LEU A 283 -29.87 -10.86 -9.14
N LEU A 284 -30.71 -11.43 -9.99
CA LEU A 284 -30.70 -12.83 -10.38
C LEU A 284 -29.84 -13.01 -11.64
N PRO A 285 -28.92 -13.99 -11.65
CA PRO A 285 -28.17 -14.30 -12.86
C PRO A 285 -29.08 -14.97 -13.90
N VAL A 286 -29.16 -14.38 -15.08
CA VAL A 286 -29.90 -14.94 -16.23
C VAL A 286 -28.92 -15.31 -17.33
N GLU A 287 -28.93 -16.57 -17.75
CA GLU A 287 -28.15 -17.05 -18.89
C GLU A 287 -28.92 -16.85 -20.19
N PHE A 288 -28.30 -16.18 -21.16
CA PHE A 288 -28.81 -16.08 -22.53
C PHE A 288 -28.02 -17.03 -23.42
N GLN A 289 -28.73 -17.77 -24.27
CA GLN A 289 -28.12 -18.70 -25.21
C GLN A 289 -28.61 -18.41 -26.63
N PHE A 290 -27.72 -18.51 -27.61
CA PHE A 290 -28.06 -18.42 -29.02
C PHE A 290 -27.44 -19.59 -29.80
N THR A 291 -28.28 -20.32 -30.53
CA THR A 291 -27.93 -21.56 -31.25
C THR A 291 -27.85 -21.40 -32.77
N GLY A 292 -27.99 -20.17 -33.29
CA GLY A 292 -27.89 -19.89 -34.72
C GLY A 292 -26.44 -19.75 -35.23
N SER A 293 -26.29 -19.72 -36.56
CA SER A 293 -25.01 -19.47 -37.22
C SER A 293 -24.63 -17.99 -37.14
N ALA A 294 -23.46 -17.69 -36.58
CA ALA A 294 -22.85 -16.37 -36.55
C ALA A 294 -21.36 -16.48 -36.94
N ASN A 295 -20.88 -15.54 -37.75
CA ASN A 295 -19.52 -15.55 -38.29
C ASN A 295 -18.52 -14.77 -37.43
N ASP A 296 -18.96 -13.69 -36.76
CA ASP A 296 -18.06 -12.75 -36.09
C ASP A 296 -18.50 -12.45 -34.64
N SER A 297 -19.74 -12.01 -34.44
CA SER A 297 -20.17 -11.59 -33.11
C SER A 297 -21.66 -11.76 -32.84
N VAL A 298 -21.97 -12.10 -31.59
CA VAL A 298 -23.33 -12.18 -31.07
C VAL A 298 -23.41 -11.34 -29.80
N TYR A 299 -24.39 -10.46 -29.71
CA TYR A 299 -24.69 -9.66 -28.52
C TYR A 299 -26.14 -9.88 -28.10
N VAL A 300 -26.43 -9.81 -26.80
CA VAL A 300 -27.79 -9.75 -26.27
C VAL A 300 -28.09 -8.34 -25.77
N VAL A 301 -29.08 -7.68 -26.37
CA VAL A 301 -29.43 -6.29 -26.06
C VAL A 301 -30.90 -6.20 -25.69
N GLY A 302 -31.24 -5.32 -24.78
CA GLY A 302 -32.62 -5.19 -24.31
C GLY A 302 -32.82 -4.02 -23.37
N GLU A 303 -33.99 -3.97 -22.74
CA GLU A 303 -34.34 -2.89 -21.80
C GLU A 303 -33.33 -2.79 -20.63
N PHE A 304 -32.73 -3.90 -20.22
CA PHE A 304 -31.76 -3.95 -19.13
C PHE A 304 -30.42 -3.27 -19.44
N ASN A 305 -30.10 -3.01 -20.71
CA ASN A 305 -28.91 -2.27 -21.13
C ASN A 305 -29.24 -1.15 -22.12
N ASN A 306 -30.49 -0.67 -22.12
CA ASN A 306 -31.00 0.36 -23.03
C ASN A 306 -30.69 0.07 -24.50
N TRP A 307 -30.79 -1.20 -24.92
CA TRP A 307 -30.57 -1.62 -26.31
C TRP A 307 -29.16 -1.29 -26.84
N SER A 308 -28.16 -1.22 -25.95
CA SER A 308 -26.79 -0.85 -26.27
C SER A 308 -25.91 -2.06 -26.58
N LEU A 309 -25.06 -1.94 -27.59
CA LEU A 309 -23.98 -2.90 -27.86
C LEU A 309 -22.77 -2.56 -26.98
N ASP A 310 -22.58 -3.32 -25.90
CA ASP A 310 -21.44 -3.17 -25.01
C ASP A 310 -20.72 -4.51 -24.75
N ASP A 311 -19.49 -4.46 -24.24
CA ASP A 311 -18.70 -5.68 -23.99
C ASP A 311 -19.34 -6.64 -22.98
N ARG A 312 -20.26 -6.16 -22.12
CA ARG A 312 -20.97 -6.99 -21.13
C ARG A 312 -22.13 -7.76 -21.76
N SER A 313 -22.67 -7.25 -22.87
CA SER A 313 -23.70 -7.89 -23.68
C SER A 313 -23.17 -8.89 -24.71
N ARG A 314 -21.85 -8.99 -24.90
CA ARG A 314 -21.24 -9.88 -25.89
C ARG A 314 -21.29 -11.33 -25.42
N LEU A 315 -21.73 -12.23 -26.30
CA LEU A 315 -21.73 -13.67 -26.05
C LEU A 315 -20.39 -14.30 -26.42
N THR A 316 -20.01 -15.31 -25.65
CA THR A 316 -18.86 -16.18 -25.93
C THR A 316 -19.34 -17.52 -26.47
N LYS A 317 -18.60 -18.08 -27.43
CA LYS A 317 -18.95 -19.35 -28.06
C LYS A 317 -18.33 -20.52 -27.28
N ASP A 318 -19.16 -21.42 -26.78
CA ASP A 318 -18.76 -22.67 -26.12
C ASP A 318 -19.52 -23.87 -26.72
N ASN A 319 -18.81 -24.90 -27.14
CA ASN A 319 -19.37 -26.11 -27.78
C ASN A 319 -20.38 -25.84 -28.92
N GLY A 320 -20.18 -24.77 -29.69
CA GLY A 320 -21.07 -24.40 -30.81
C GLY A 320 -22.27 -23.52 -30.42
N ILE A 321 -22.47 -23.27 -29.12
CA ILE A 321 -23.55 -22.43 -28.57
C ILE A 321 -22.95 -21.11 -28.09
N TRP A 322 -23.59 -20.00 -28.44
CA TRP A 322 -23.21 -18.69 -27.91
C TRP A 322 -23.89 -18.48 -26.57
N LYS A 323 -23.14 -18.05 -25.55
CA LYS A 323 -23.67 -17.84 -24.19
C LYS A 323 -23.14 -16.59 -23.53
N THR A 324 -23.96 -15.97 -22.69
CA THR A 324 -23.53 -14.96 -21.72
C THR A 324 -24.47 -14.95 -20.52
N GLN A 325 -24.04 -14.33 -19.43
CA GLN A 325 -24.82 -14.23 -18.20
C GLN A 325 -24.99 -12.75 -17.82
N VAL A 326 -26.24 -12.32 -17.68
CA VAL A 326 -26.60 -10.95 -17.29
C VAL A 326 -27.33 -11.01 -15.96
N SER A 327 -26.93 -10.17 -15.01
CA SER A 327 -27.59 -10.08 -13.70
C SER A 327 -28.75 -9.08 -13.76
N LEU A 328 -29.97 -9.56 -13.64
CA LEU A 328 -31.21 -8.78 -13.80
C LEU A 328 -32.03 -8.76 -12.52
N LYS A 329 -32.84 -7.72 -12.33
CA LYS A 329 -33.84 -7.73 -11.26
C LYS A 329 -35.01 -8.62 -11.67
N PRO A 330 -35.84 -9.07 -10.71
CA PRO A 330 -37.13 -9.66 -11.04
C PRO A 330 -37.98 -8.69 -11.85
N GLY A 331 -38.60 -9.17 -12.92
CA GLY A 331 -39.36 -8.36 -13.85
C GLY A 331 -39.41 -8.94 -15.25
N ASN A 332 -40.13 -8.25 -16.13
CA ASN A 332 -40.25 -8.60 -17.54
C ASN A 332 -39.35 -7.67 -18.35
N TYR A 333 -38.56 -8.23 -19.25
CA TYR A 333 -37.62 -7.49 -20.09
C TYR A 333 -37.80 -7.86 -21.55
N LYS A 334 -37.85 -6.85 -22.41
CA LYS A 334 -37.74 -7.03 -23.86
C LYS A 334 -36.26 -7.09 -24.26
N TYR A 335 -35.92 -8.05 -25.13
CA TYR A 335 -34.56 -8.22 -25.64
C TYR A 335 -34.53 -8.79 -27.05
N ARG A 336 -33.38 -8.64 -27.71
CA ARG A 336 -33.03 -9.22 -29.01
C ARG A 336 -31.56 -9.61 -29.04
N PHE A 337 -31.20 -10.46 -29.98
CA PHE A 337 -29.81 -10.68 -30.34
C PHE A 337 -29.39 -9.73 -31.45
N VAL A 338 -28.12 -9.32 -31.45
CA VAL A 338 -27.47 -8.70 -32.60
C VAL A 338 -26.40 -9.66 -33.08
N VAL A 339 -26.68 -10.30 -34.22
CA VAL A 339 -25.86 -11.34 -34.84
C VAL A 339 -25.19 -10.75 -36.07
N ASP A 340 -23.87 -10.59 -36.05
CA ASP A 340 -23.09 -9.98 -37.13
C ASP A 340 -23.67 -8.62 -37.59
N GLY A 341 -24.10 -7.80 -36.62
CA GLY A 341 -24.71 -6.48 -36.86
C GLY A 341 -26.19 -6.51 -37.25
N LYS A 342 -26.84 -7.68 -37.32
CA LYS A 342 -28.26 -7.83 -37.63
C LYS A 342 -29.11 -8.14 -36.40
N TRP A 343 -30.15 -7.35 -36.21
CA TRP A 343 -31.12 -7.51 -35.14
C TRP A 343 -31.99 -8.74 -35.37
N THR A 344 -31.86 -9.73 -34.49
CA THR A 344 -32.47 -11.05 -34.59
C THR A 344 -33.27 -11.31 -33.32
N GLU A 345 -34.52 -11.77 -33.46
CA GLU A 345 -35.28 -12.27 -32.31
C GLU A 345 -34.63 -13.54 -31.75
N ASP A 346 -34.88 -13.88 -30.49
CA ASP A 346 -34.44 -15.15 -29.95
C ASP A 346 -35.27 -16.29 -30.55
N PRO A 347 -34.69 -17.16 -31.41
CA PRO A 347 -35.45 -18.23 -32.07
C PRO A 347 -35.90 -19.32 -31.10
N SER A 348 -35.29 -19.37 -29.90
CA SER A 348 -35.59 -20.35 -28.87
C SER A 348 -36.62 -19.86 -27.86
N ASN A 349 -36.98 -18.57 -27.90
CA ASN A 349 -37.97 -18.00 -27.01
C ASN A 349 -39.34 -17.92 -27.69
N PRO A 350 -40.34 -18.70 -27.24
CA PRO A 350 -41.68 -18.69 -27.83
C PRO A 350 -42.50 -17.44 -27.48
N ILE A 351 -42.00 -16.58 -26.58
CA ILE A 351 -42.71 -15.39 -26.11
C ILE A 351 -42.09 -14.14 -26.76
N SER A 352 -42.90 -13.44 -27.55
CA SER A 352 -42.50 -12.19 -28.21
C SER A 352 -43.64 -11.19 -28.30
N GLU A 353 -43.29 -9.92 -28.49
CA GLU A 353 -44.23 -8.81 -28.66
C GLU A 353 -43.79 -7.91 -29.82
N LYS A 354 -44.75 -7.34 -30.55
CA LYS A 354 -44.45 -6.39 -31.62
C LYS A 354 -43.94 -5.07 -31.06
N ASN A 355 -42.79 -4.63 -31.55
CA ASN A 355 -42.23 -3.32 -31.23
C ASN A 355 -42.82 -2.21 -32.13
N PRO A 356 -42.56 -0.91 -31.83
CA PRO A 356 -43.10 0.21 -32.60
C PRO A 356 -42.70 0.25 -34.08
N PHE A 357 -41.70 -0.53 -34.48
CA PHE A 357 -41.21 -0.63 -35.85
C PHE A 357 -41.81 -1.83 -36.61
N GLY A 358 -42.71 -2.59 -35.97
CA GLY A 358 -43.40 -3.73 -36.56
C GLY A 358 -42.63 -5.06 -36.51
N GLU A 359 -41.45 -5.07 -35.89
CA GLU A 359 -40.64 -6.27 -35.65
C GLU A 359 -40.95 -6.90 -34.29
N LEU A 360 -40.47 -8.11 -34.02
CA LEU A 360 -40.71 -8.82 -32.76
C LEU A 360 -39.53 -8.67 -31.80
N ASP A 361 -39.82 -8.32 -30.55
CA ASP A 361 -38.89 -8.37 -29.43
C ASP A 361 -39.23 -9.61 -28.58
N SER A 362 -38.20 -10.36 -28.15
CA SER A 362 -38.38 -11.50 -27.26
C SER A 362 -38.62 -11.02 -25.82
N ILE A 363 -39.52 -11.69 -25.09
CA ILE A 363 -39.83 -11.35 -23.71
C ILE A 363 -39.14 -12.35 -22.78
N LEU A 364 -38.29 -11.84 -21.91
CA LEU A 364 -37.72 -12.56 -20.79
C LEU A 364 -38.52 -12.22 -19.53
N MET A 365 -39.05 -13.25 -18.86
CA MET A 365 -39.62 -13.11 -17.53
C MET A 365 -38.60 -13.61 -16.50
N VAL A 366 -38.14 -12.72 -15.64
CA VAL A 366 -37.28 -13.03 -14.50
C VAL A 366 -38.17 -13.06 -13.27
N SER A 367 -38.64 -14.24 -12.88
CA SER A 367 -39.39 -14.40 -11.63
C SER A 367 -38.46 -14.66 -10.46
N ASP A 368 -38.90 -14.26 -9.27
CA ASP A 368 -38.22 -14.54 -7.99
C ASP A 368 -38.46 -15.98 -7.47
N GLU A 369 -39.13 -16.85 -8.23
CA GLU A 369 -39.74 -18.08 -7.68
C GLU A 369 -38.72 -19.25 -7.62
N ALA A 370 -38.58 -20.04 -6.55
CA ALA A 370 -39.30 -20.19 -5.28
C ALA A 370 -38.34 -20.76 -4.20
#